data_AF-A0A2S2NTY7-F1
#
_entry.id   AF-A0A2S2NTY7-F1
#
_cell.length_a   1.000
_cell.length_b   1.000
_cell.length_c   1.000
_cell.angle_alpha   90.00
_cell.angle_beta   90.00
_cell.angle_gamma   90.00
#
_symmetry.space_group_name_H-M   'P 1'
#
loop_
_entity.id
_entity.type
_entity.pdbx_description
1 polymer ?
#
loop_
_entity_poly.entity_id
_entity_poly.type
_entity_poly.pdbx_seq_one_letter_code
_entity_poly.pdbx_strand_id
1 'polypeptide(L)'
;TPSDECPNKGYSYHCSICQKKYKKHIWFQKHITTHANHKINSCEICNKKLSSQKSVKRHREIHNTRRKRYKCKICKSSFLQRSDLNYHQKTKHIKHELIKCFHCTKTYAT
;
A
#
# COMPACT_ATOMS: atom_id res chain seq x y z
N THR A 1 50.86 23.91 26.94
CA THR A 1 49.50 24.44 26.73
C THR A 1 48.95 23.84 25.46
N PRO A 2 47.96 22.93 25.50
CA PRO A 2 47.29 22.46 24.30
C PRO A 2 46.22 23.50 23.95
N SER A 3 46.59 24.42 23.07
CA SER A 3 45.68 25.35 22.45
C SER A 3 44.92 24.64 21.33
N ASP A 4 43.62 24.96 21.25
CA ASP A 4 42.75 24.83 20.08
C ASP A 4 41.95 23.52 19.90
N GLU A 5 41.15 23.17 20.92
CA GLU A 5 39.82 22.62 20.63
C GLU A 5 38.93 23.73 20.03
N CYS A 6 38.86 23.80 18.70
CA CYS A 6 37.82 24.59 18.03
C CYS A 6 36.54 23.74 17.87
N PRO A 7 35.39 24.15 18.44
CA PRO A 7 34.15 23.40 18.34
C PRO A 7 33.62 23.45 16.91
N ASN A 8 33.46 22.25 16.35
CA ASN A 8 32.87 21.87 15.07
C ASN A 8 31.75 22.82 14.58
N LYS A 9 32.13 23.90 13.86
CA LYS A 9 31.18 24.77 13.15
C LYS A 9 30.75 24.06 11.87
N GLY A 10 29.53 23.50 11.85
CA GLY A 10 28.92 23.20 10.55
C GLY A 10 27.59 22.46 10.47
N TYR A 11 27.23 21.56 11.40
CA TYR A 11 26.07 20.67 11.15
C TYR A 11 25.40 20.25 12.47
N SER A 12 24.25 20.84 12.83
CA SER A 12 23.60 20.55 14.13
C SER A 12 22.22 19.90 14.05
N TYR A 13 21.80 19.35 12.91
CA TYR A 13 20.53 18.61 12.83
C TYR A 13 20.73 17.23 12.22
N HIS A 14 20.65 16.19 13.06
CA HIS A 14 20.78 14.80 12.64
C HIS A 14 19.50 14.03 12.98
N CYS A 15 19.11 13.11 12.10
CA CYS A 15 17.92 12.30 12.28
C CYS A 15 18.23 11.05 13.09
N SER A 16 17.67 10.92 14.29
CA SER A 16 17.84 9.71 15.12
C SER A 16 17.28 8.43 14.50
N ILE A 17 16.39 8.55 13.49
CA ILE A 17 15.73 7.40 12.83
C ILE A 17 16.61 6.80 11.73
N CYS A 18 17.37 7.63 10.98
CA CYS A 18 18.16 7.16 9.83
C CYS A 18 19.55 7.78 9.70
N GLN A 19 19.98 8.52 10.71
CA GLN A 19 21.29 9.15 10.86
C GLN A 19 21.69 10.17 9.77
N LYS A 20 20.74 10.59 8.92
CA LYS A 20 20.97 11.68 7.95
C LYS A 20 21.20 13.01 8.65
N LYS A 21 22.18 13.77 8.16
CA LYS A 21 22.58 15.09 8.67
C LYS A 21 22.11 16.21 7.73
N TYR A 22 21.69 17.33 8.32
CA TYR A 22 21.17 18.48 7.58
C TYR A 22 21.86 19.77 8.05
N LYS A 23 22.18 20.64 7.09
CA LYS A 23 22.82 21.95 7.35
C LYS A 23 21.86 22.97 7.96
N LYS A 24 20.56 22.85 7.64
CA LYS A 24 19.51 23.80 8.03
C LYS A 24 18.38 23.08 8.75
N HIS A 25 17.87 23.72 9.81
CA HIS A 25 16.73 23.23 10.59
C HIS A 25 15.49 22.98 9.71
N ILE A 26 15.19 23.89 8.77
CA ILE A 26 14.02 23.75 7.89
C ILE A 26 14.06 22.48 7.00
N TRP A 27 15.26 22.05 6.59
CA TRP A 27 15.42 20.82 5.81
C TRP A 27 15.31 19.57 6.69
N PHE A 28 15.85 19.64 7.91
CA PHE A 28 15.66 18.60 8.92
C PHE A 28 14.18 18.42 9.29
N GLN A 29 13.45 19.51 9.52
CA GLN A 29 12.01 19.50 9.81
C GLN A 29 11.20 18.88 8.66
N LYS A 30 11.49 19.26 7.41
CA LYS A 30 10.88 18.61 6.24
C LYS A 30 11.24 17.12 6.12
N HIS A 31 12.39 16.69 6.63
CA HIS A 31 12.79 15.29 6.60
C HIS A 31 12.08 14.47 7.67
N ILE A 32 11.98 14.94 8.91
CA ILE A 32 11.34 14.17 9.98
C ILE A 32 9.85 13.93 9.70
N THR A 33 9.18 14.83 8.98
CA THR A 33 7.80 14.60 8.51
C THR A 33 7.70 13.47 7.50
N THR A 34 8.75 13.18 6.72
CA THR A 34 8.79 11.98 5.87
C THR A 34 8.78 10.70 6.70
N HIS A 35 9.44 10.68 7.86
CA HIS A 35 9.40 9.53 8.76
C HIS A 35 8.02 9.36 9.40
N ALA A 36 7.35 10.45 9.78
CA ALA A 36 5.96 10.39 10.23
C ALA A 36 5.06 9.83 9.13
N ASN A 37 5.19 10.30 7.89
CA ASN A 37 4.45 9.78 6.74
C ASN A 37 4.79 8.30 6.43
N HIS A 38 6.05 7.91 6.58
CA HIS A 38 6.50 6.52 6.39
C HIS A 38 6.02 5.59 7.51
N LYS A 39 5.98 6.09 8.76
CA LYS A 39 5.41 5.40 9.93
C LYS A 39 3.92 5.19 9.73
N ILE A 40 3.21 6.22 9.27
CA ILE A 40 1.80 6.14 8.85
C ILE A 40 1.63 5.07 7.77
N ASN A 41 2.56 4.99 6.81
CA ASN A 41 2.56 3.99 5.72
C ASN A 41 2.98 2.56 6.14
N SER A 42 3.12 2.26 7.43
CA SER A 42 3.43 0.93 7.94
C SER A 42 2.26 0.31 8.69
N CYS A 43 2.08 -1.01 8.56
CA CYS A 43 1.11 -1.74 9.36
C CYS A 43 1.64 -1.95 10.78
N GLU A 44 0.94 -1.46 11.80
CA GLU A 44 1.37 -1.59 13.20
C GLU A 44 1.32 -3.04 13.74
N ILE A 45 0.60 -3.94 13.07
CA ILE A 45 0.44 -5.33 13.49
C ILE A 45 1.61 -6.20 13.01
N CYS A 46 2.12 -5.96 11.79
CA CYS A 46 3.16 -6.80 11.18
C CYS A 46 4.33 -6.01 10.58
N ASN A 47 4.40 -4.69 10.83
CA ASN A 47 5.39 -3.74 10.35
C ASN A 47 5.58 -3.68 8.82
N LYS A 48 4.62 -4.23 8.05
CA LYS A 48 4.67 -4.19 6.59
C LYS A 48 4.52 -2.76 6.08
N LYS A 49 5.48 -2.29 5.28
CA LYS A 49 5.44 -1.00 4.59
C LYS A 49 4.56 -1.09 3.34
N LEU A 50 3.70 -0.10 3.14
CA LEU A 50 2.77 -0.01 2.01
C LEU A 50 2.91 1.37 1.35
N SER A 51 2.55 1.45 0.08
CA SER A 51 2.77 2.66 -0.73
C SER A 51 1.91 3.86 -0.36
N SER A 52 0.84 3.66 0.43
CA SER A 52 -0.05 4.74 0.85
C SER A 52 -0.85 4.39 2.10
N GLN A 53 -1.35 5.42 2.78
CA GLN A 53 -2.19 5.27 3.96
C GLN A 53 -3.49 4.51 3.67
N LYS A 54 -4.07 4.72 2.48
CA LYS A 54 -5.23 3.96 2.01
C LYS A 54 -4.90 2.47 1.88
N SER A 55 -3.71 2.14 1.38
CA SER A 55 -3.22 0.76 1.32
C SER A 55 -3.01 0.17 2.71
N VAL A 56 -2.48 0.91 3.69
CA VAL A 56 -2.35 0.46 5.09
C VAL A 56 -3.70 0.17 5.72
N LYS A 57 -4.67 1.07 5.56
CA LYS A 57 -6.04 0.88 6.09
C LYS A 57 -6.69 -0.38 5.51
N ARG A 58 -6.55 -0.60 4.20
CA ARG A 58 -7.04 -1.80 3.52
C ARG A 58 -6.31 -3.07 3.97
N HIS A 59 -4.99 -2.99 4.10
CA HIS A 59 -4.18 -4.12 4.57
C HIS A 59 -4.57 -4.54 5.99
N ARG A 60 -4.90 -3.61 6.89
CA ARG A 60 -5.41 -3.95 8.23
C ARG A 60 -6.64 -4.87 8.20
N GLU A 61 -7.42 -4.86 7.12
CA GLU A 61 -8.56 -5.77 6.99
C GLU A 61 -8.16 -7.24 6.88
N ILE A 62 -6.93 -7.57 6.45
CA ILE A 62 -6.47 -8.96 6.39
C ILE A 62 -6.22 -9.56 7.78
N HIS A 63 -5.82 -8.71 8.74
CA HIS A 63 -5.57 -9.12 10.12
C HIS A 63 -6.87 -9.34 10.89
N ASN A 64 -8.02 -8.93 10.35
CA ASN A 64 -9.32 -9.22 10.91
C ASN A 64 -9.79 -10.61 10.44
N THR A 65 -9.38 -11.65 11.17
CA THR A 65 -9.47 -13.10 10.86
C THR A 65 -10.86 -13.63 10.46
N ARG A 66 -11.94 -12.85 10.55
CA ARG A 66 -13.32 -13.30 10.25
C ARG A 66 -14.17 -12.36 9.42
N ARG A 67 -13.62 -11.31 8.81
CA ARG A 67 -14.43 -10.29 8.10
C ARG A 67 -14.31 -10.36 6.58
N LYS A 68 -14.69 -11.50 5.98
CA LYS A 68 -15.03 -11.53 4.55
C LYS A 68 -16.40 -10.88 4.37
N ARG A 69 -16.41 -9.63 3.91
CA ARG A 69 -17.62 -8.79 3.84
C ARG A 69 -18.40 -8.97 2.54
N TYR A 70 -17.71 -9.25 1.43
CA TYR A 70 -18.32 -9.23 0.10
C TYR A 70 -18.60 -10.64 -0.38
N LYS A 71 -19.89 -10.99 -0.48
CA LYS A 71 -20.33 -12.32 -0.91
C LYS A 71 -20.78 -12.31 -2.37
N CYS A 72 -20.31 -13.27 -3.16
CA CYS A 72 -20.84 -13.53 -4.48
C CYS A 72 -22.28 -14.05 -4.35
N LYS A 73 -23.23 -13.40 -5.00
CA LYS A 73 -24.63 -13.82 -4.96
C LYS A 73 -24.87 -15.15 -5.69
N ILE A 74 -24.02 -15.47 -6.67
CA ILE A 74 -24.10 -16.64 -7.55
C ILE A 74 -23.52 -17.89 -6.84
N CYS A 75 -22.23 -17.91 -6.52
CA CYS A 75 -21.57 -19.07 -5.93
C CYS A 75 -21.32 -18.99 -4.41
N LYS A 76 -21.80 -17.95 -3.74
CA LYS A 76 -21.62 -17.70 -2.28
C LYS A 76 -20.17 -17.56 -1.78
N SER A 77 -19.19 -17.58 -2.68
CA SER A 77 -17.78 -17.26 -2.35
C SER A 77 -17.67 -15.88 -1.70
N SER A 78 -16.78 -15.77 -0.70
CA SER A 78 -16.65 -14.57 0.12
C SER A 78 -15.27 -13.94 0.00
N PHE A 79 -15.22 -12.61 -0.13
CA PHE A 79 -14.04 -11.81 -0.41
C PHE A 79 -13.86 -10.70 0.64
N LEU A 80 -12.61 -10.30 0.85
CA LEU A 80 -12.27 -9.19 1.76
C LEU A 80 -12.55 -7.84 1.10
N GLN A 81 -12.33 -7.71 -0.21
CA GLN A 81 -12.49 -6.45 -0.94
C GLN A 81 -13.53 -6.56 -2.06
N ARG A 82 -14.20 -5.44 -2.38
CA ARG A 82 -15.18 -5.36 -3.46
C ARG A 82 -14.55 -5.55 -4.85
N SER A 83 -13.31 -5.07 -5.03
CA SER A 83 -12.55 -5.28 -6.27
C SER A 83 -12.37 -6.76 -6.60
N ASP A 84 -12.05 -7.56 -5.58
CA ASP A 84 -11.81 -8.98 -5.72
C ASP A 84 -13.10 -9.72 -6.09
N LEU A 85 -14.22 -9.35 -5.46
CA LEU A 85 -15.54 -9.86 -5.85
C LEU A 85 -15.88 -9.47 -7.30
N ASN A 86 -15.68 -8.22 -7.70
CA ASN A 86 -15.97 -7.77 -9.06
C ASN A 86 -15.13 -8.54 -10.09
N TYR A 87 -13.83 -8.71 -9.83
CA TYR A 87 -12.95 -9.50 -10.69
C TYR A 87 -13.40 -10.97 -10.77
N HIS A 88 -13.75 -11.56 -9.63
CA HIS A 88 -14.30 -12.91 -9.58
C HIS A 88 -15.59 -13.03 -10.40
N GLN A 89 -16.54 -12.10 -10.26
CA GLN A 89 -17.78 -12.13 -11.03
C GLN A 89 -17.52 -12.00 -12.52
N LYS A 90 -16.60 -11.11 -12.93
CA LYS A 90 -16.22 -10.96 -14.34
C LYS A 90 -15.56 -12.23 -14.89
N THR A 91 -14.65 -12.86 -14.15
CA THR A 91 -13.86 -13.97 -14.69
C THR A 91 -14.50 -15.34 -14.52
N LYS A 92 -15.40 -15.51 -13.55
CA LYS A 92 -16.00 -16.81 -13.20
C LYS A 92 -17.49 -16.90 -13.47
N HIS A 93 -18.16 -15.77 -13.67
CA HIS A 93 -19.61 -15.71 -13.82
C HIS A 93 -20.10 -14.85 -15.00
N ILE A 94 -19.20 -14.40 -15.87
CA ILE A 94 -19.62 -13.98 -17.22
C ILE A 94 -20.07 -15.26 -17.92
N LYS A 95 -21.40 -15.39 -18.13
CA LYS A 95 -21.89 -16.23 -19.22
C LYS A 95 -21.28 -15.63 -20.48
N HIS A 96 -20.41 -16.37 -21.15
CA HIS A 96 -20.01 -16.00 -22.50
C HIS A 96 -21.31 -15.96 -23.31
N GLU A 97 -21.81 -14.76 -23.62
CA GLU A 97 -22.72 -14.66 -24.74
C GLU A 97 -21.90 -15.07 -25.95
N LEU A 98 -22.29 -16.19 -26.54
CA LEU A 98 -21.68 -16.69 -27.76
C LEU A 98 -21.71 -15.56 -28.79
N ILE A 99 -20.56 -14.96 -29.10
CA ILE A 99 -20.45 -14.07 -30.25
C ILE A 99 -20.58 -15.00 -31.47
N LYS A 100 -21.78 -15.09 -32.03
CA LYS A 100 -21.99 -15.77 -33.32
C LYS A 100 -21.29 -14.93 -34.39
N CYS A 101 -20.19 -15.45 -34.91
CA CYS A 101 -19.54 -14.95 -36.12
C CYS A 101 -20.53 -15.03 -37.29
N PHE A 102 -20.94 -13.91 -37.87
CA PHE A 102 -21.91 -13.89 -38.99
C PHE A 102 -21.33 -14.48 -40.29
N HIS A 103 -20.00 -14.56 -40.38
CA HIS A 103 -19.27 -15.10 -41.53
C HIS A 103 -18.81 -16.56 -41.34
N CYS A 104 -18.99 -17.14 -40.16
CA CYS A 104 -18.48 -18.48 -39.85
C CYS A 104 -19.27 -19.15 -38.73
N THR A 105 -19.70 -20.40 -38.91
CA THR A 105 -20.46 -21.18 -37.92
C THR A 105 -19.67 -21.58 -36.67
N LYS A 106 -18.50 -20.96 -36.43
CA LYS A 106 -17.65 -21.24 -35.28
C LYS A 106 -18.02 -20.31 -34.13
N THR A 107 -18.48 -20.90 -33.04
CA THR A 107 -18.64 -20.24 -31.74
C THR A 107 -17.31 -20.27 -31.01
N TYR A 108 -16.77 -19.09 -30.70
CA TYR A 108 -15.60 -18.97 -29.85
C TYR A 108 -16.04 -18.48 -28.46
N ALA A 109 -15.59 -19.18 -27.44
CA ALA A 109 -15.61 -18.68 -26.08
C ALA A 109 -14.41 -17.74 -25.91
N THR A 110 -14.66 -16.49 -25.54
CA THR A 110 -13.62 -15.52 -25.18
C THR A 110 -13.14 -15.68 -23.74
#